data_AF-A0A7S1CKW4-F1
#
_entry.id   AF-A0A7S1CKW4-F1
#
_cell.length_a   1.000
_cell.length_b   1.000
_cell.length_c   1.000
_cell.angle_alpha   90.00
_cell.angle_beta   90.00
_cell.angle_gamma   90.00
#
_symmetry.space_group_name_H-M   'P 1'
#
loop_
_entity.id
_entity.type
_entity.pdbx_description
1 polymer ?
#
loop_
_entity_poly.entity_id
_entity_poly.type
_entity_poly.pdbx_seq_one_letter_code
_entity_poly.pdbx_strand_id
1 'polypeptide(L)'
;DVGENGEIWFEIVAPTTGWVGLGVSPLGGMAGADVAVGWVSDTEVVVEDRFATEEDRPVVDRLQDLTDIGGEDNGTHTRLWWRRPLRTCHQQDVAIRRGTTRVIWAYGSDEPSPSMGLQKHDERGGRS
;
A
#
# COMPACT_ATOMS: atom_id res chain seq x y z
N ASP A 1 1.84 -15.88 -3.54
CA ASP A 1 1.92 -17.17 -2.84
C ASP A 1 1.33 -16.98 -1.45
N VAL A 2 0.51 -17.92 -0.95
CA VAL A 2 -0.02 -17.82 0.42
C VAL A 2 0.96 -18.59 1.30
N GLY A 3 1.76 -17.89 2.09
CA GLY A 3 2.74 -18.53 2.95
C GLY A 3 2.07 -19.46 3.96
N GLU A 4 2.74 -20.55 4.34
CA GLU A 4 2.24 -21.57 5.27
C GLU A 4 1.81 -21.02 6.65
N ASN A 5 2.11 -19.75 6.94
CA ASN A 5 1.81 -19.06 8.21
C ASN A 5 0.58 -18.12 8.16
N GLY A 6 -0.20 -18.12 7.08
CA GLY A 6 -1.35 -17.23 6.96
C GLY A 6 -0.97 -15.77 6.69
N GLU A 7 0.12 -15.57 5.94
CA GLU A 7 0.60 -14.29 5.44
C GLU A 7 0.54 -14.26 3.92
N ILE A 8 0.53 -13.06 3.37
CA ILE A 8 0.61 -12.80 1.94
C ILE A 8 1.79 -11.88 1.65
N TRP A 9 2.49 -12.16 0.55
CA TRP A 9 3.55 -11.31 0.02
C TRP A 9 3.00 -10.47 -1.13
N PHE A 10 3.18 -9.16 -1.03
CA PHE A 10 2.82 -8.20 -2.06
C PHE A 10 4.07 -7.64 -2.73
N GLU A 11 3.94 -7.40 -4.02
CA GLU A 11 4.90 -6.67 -4.83
C GLU A 11 4.14 -5.78 -5.81
N ILE A 12 4.58 -4.53 -5.94
CA ILE A 12 4.05 -3.58 -6.92
C ILE A 12 5.22 -2.88 -7.63
N VAL A 13 5.07 -2.70 -8.94
CA VAL A 13 5.99 -1.93 -9.79
C VAL A 13 5.17 -0.89 -10.52
N ALA A 14 5.57 0.38 -10.44
CA ALA A 14 4.90 1.48 -11.11
C ALA A 14 5.91 2.38 -11.84
N PRO A 15 5.52 2.99 -12.98
CA PRO A 15 6.37 3.91 -13.75
C PRO A 15 6.41 5.30 -13.09
N THR A 16 6.99 5.37 -11.90
CA THR A 16 7.19 6.59 -11.13
C THR A 16 8.56 6.56 -10.46
N THR A 17 9.01 7.71 -9.98
CA THR A 17 10.08 7.83 -8.98
C THR A 17 9.59 8.41 -7.65
N GLY A 18 8.28 8.56 -7.51
CA GLY A 18 7.62 9.06 -6.30
C GLY A 18 7.09 7.94 -5.43
N TRP A 19 5.82 8.04 -5.04
CA TRP A 19 5.18 7.05 -4.18
C TRP A 19 4.29 6.07 -4.95
N VAL A 20 4.16 4.88 -4.38
CA VAL A 20 3.28 3.81 -4.85
C VAL A 20 2.42 3.31 -3.69
N GLY A 21 1.15 3.04 -3.96
CA GLY A 21 0.19 2.49 -3.02
C GLY A 21 -0.52 1.26 -3.56
N LEU A 22 -0.72 0.27 -2.70
CA LEU A 22 -1.50 -0.94 -2.98
C LEU A 22 -2.37 -1.24 -1.78
N GLY A 23 -3.64 -1.56 -2.02
CA GLY A 23 -4.59 -1.77 -0.95
C GLY A 23 -5.61 -2.85 -1.21
N VAL A 24 -6.11 -3.44 -0.12
CA VAL A 24 -7.26 -4.33 -0.14
C VAL A 24 -8.50 -3.50 0.17
N SER A 25 -9.48 -3.56 -0.73
CA SER A 25 -10.70 -2.76 -0.61
C SER A 25 -11.92 -3.66 -0.40
N PRO A 26 -12.82 -3.33 0.54
CA PRO A 26 -14.07 -4.06 0.71
C PRO A 26 -15.01 -3.88 -0.49
N LEU A 27 -15.01 -2.69 -1.12
CA LEU A 27 -15.95 -2.32 -2.18
C LEU A 27 -15.30 -2.03 -3.54
N GLY A 28 -13.96 -2.10 -3.63
CA GLY A 28 -13.19 -1.78 -4.83
C GLY A 28 -12.88 -0.29 -5.01
N GLY A 29 -13.33 0.56 -4.09
CA GLY A 29 -12.98 1.98 -4.00
C GLY A 29 -11.99 2.26 -2.87
N MET A 30 -11.63 3.53 -2.70
CA MET A 30 -10.67 3.96 -1.69
C MET A 30 -11.23 3.92 -0.27
N ALA A 31 -12.47 4.37 -0.08
CA ALA A 31 -13.10 4.40 1.24
C ALA A 31 -13.20 2.99 1.87
N GLY A 32 -12.74 2.87 3.11
CA GLY A 32 -12.64 1.63 3.87
C GLY A 32 -11.49 0.71 3.44
N ALA A 33 -10.59 1.14 2.56
CA ALA A 33 -9.46 0.34 2.14
C ALA A 33 -8.31 0.38 3.17
N ASP A 34 -7.68 -0.77 3.31
CA ASP A 34 -6.46 -1.03 4.05
C ASP A 34 -5.33 -1.03 3.03
N VAL A 35 -4.42 -0.06 3.16
CA VAL A 35 -3.50 0.34 2.10
C VAL A 35 -2.07 0.45 2.64
N ALA A 36 -1.14 -0.21 1.96
CA ALA A 36 0.28 0.08 2.12
C ALA A 36 0.66 1.17 1.12
N VAL A 37 1.35 2.21 1.60
CA VAL A 37 1.90 3.28 0.75
C VAL A 37 3.39 3.41 1.03
N GLY A 38 4.20 3.46 -0.02
CA GLY A 38 5.64 3.60 0.14
C GLY A 38 6.34 4.30 -1.00
N TRP A 39 7.61 4.59 -0.78
CA TRP A 39 8.52 5.26 -1.71
C TRP A 39 9.96 4.91 -1.33
N VAL A 40 10.90 5.21 -2.22
CA VAL A 40 12.34 5.08 -1.96
C VAL A 40 12.91 6.49 -1.87
N SER A 41 13.36 6.90 -0.68
CA SER A 41 13.95 8.21 -0.41
C SER A 41 15.46 8.05 -0.26
N ASP A 42 16.23 8.57 -1.21
CA ASP A 42 17.69 8.39 -1.31
C ASP A 42 18.13 6.90 -1.30
N THR A 43 18.38 6.34 -0.10
CA THR A 43 18.73 4.93 0.12
C THR A 43 17.82 4.23 1.11
N GLU A 44 16.78 4.91 1.60
CA GLU A 44 15.83 4.40 2.58
C GLU A 44 14.52 4.02 1.89
N VAL A 45 14.04 2.81 2.17
CA VAL A 45 12.72 2.36 1.73
C VAL A 45 11.73 2.65 2.84
N VAL A 46 10.71 3.43 2.54
CA VAL A 46 9.61 3.71 3.47
C VAL A 46 8.36 3.01 2.94
N VAL A 47 7.74 2.19 3.78
CA VAL A 47 6.41 1.62 3.52
C VAL A 47 5.60 1.76 4.80
N GLU A 48 4.47 2.45 4.69
CA GLU A 48 3.56 2.72 5.79
C GLU A 48 2.26 1.96 5.60
N ASP A 49 1.80 1.34 6.68
CA ASP A 49 0.44 0.84 6.83
C ASP A 49 -0.51 2.02 7.08
N ARG A 50 -1.55 2.13 6.25
CA ARG A 50 -2.50 3.24 6.27
C ARG A 50 -3.92 2.73 6.08
N PHE A 51 -4.87 3.49 6.63
CA PHE A 51 -6.29 3.25 6.47
C PHE A 51 -6.99 4.42 5.79
N ALA A 52 -7.72 4.14 4.72
CA ALA A 52 -8.51 5.13 4.00
C ALA A 52 -9.92 5.20 4.57
N THR A 53 -10.21 6.18 5.41
CA THR A 53 -11.56 6.37 5.98
C THR A 53 -12.58 6.79 4.94
N GLU A 54 -12.15 7.53 3.93
CA GLU A 54 -12.97 8.10 2.86
C GLU A 54 -12.15 8.23 1.57
N GLU A 55 -12.66 8.93 0.55
CA GLU A 55 -11.90 9.27 -0.66
C GLU A 55 -10.98 10.50 -0.44
N ASP A 56 -10.17 10.44 0.63
CA ASP A 56 -9.17 11.45 0.99
C ASP A 56 -7.90 10.75 1.49
N ARG A 57 -6.83 11.52 1.73
CA ARG A 57 -5.51 11.03 2.14
C ARG A 57 -5.61 9.98 3.26
N PRO A 58 -5.17 8.73 3.04
CA PRO A 58 -5.23 7.68 4.05
C PRO A 58 -4.43 8.08 5.28
N VAL A 59 -4.99 7.81 6.46
CA VAL A 59 -4.31 8.09 7.73
C VAL A 59 -3.35 6.95 8.04
N VAL A 60 -2.20 7.26 8.63
CA VAL A 60 -1.27 6.23 9.12
C VAL A 60 -1.98 5.38 10.18
N ASP A 61 -1.95 4.07 10.01
CA ASP A 61 -2.49 3.16 11.00
C ASP A 61 -1.63 3.21 12.27
N ARG A 62 -2.30 3.17 13.44
CA ARG A 62 -1.65 3.16 14.74
C ARG A 62 -0.85 1.88 14.97
N LEU A 63 -1.27 0.77 14.37
CA LEU A 63 -0.51 -0.47 14.36
C LEU A 63 0.01 -0.71 12.95
N GLN A 64 1.28 -1.07 12.85
CA GLN A 64 1.94 -1.35 11.59
C GLN A 64 2.12 -2.86 11.51
N ASP A 65 1.36 -3.53 10.65
CA ASP A 65 1.37 -5.00 10.55
C ASP A 65 2.15 -5.50 9.33
N LEU A 66 2.90 -4.60 8.68
CA LEU A 66 3.75 -4.90 7.53
C LEU A 66 5.13 -5.43 7.98
N THR A 67 5.61 -6.49 7.33
CA THR A 67 6.93 -7.10 7.56
C THR A 67 7.65 -7.38 6.24
N ASP A 68 8.92 -7.80 6.27
CA ASP A 68 9.71 -8.12 5.06
C ASP A 68 9.64 -7.01 4.00
N ILE A 69 9.75 -5.76 4.46
CA ILE A 69 9.66 -4.56 3.63
C ILE A 69 10.95 -4.39 2.84
N GLY A 70 10.80 -4.09 1.56
CA GLY A 70 11.90 -3.63 0.72
C GLY A 70 11.41 -2.92 -0.53
N GLY A 71 12.36 -2.33 -1.25
CA GLY A 71 12.07 -1.50 -2.39
C GLY A 71 13.32 -1.10 -3.13
N GLU A 72 13.12 -0.70 -4.38
CA GLU A 72 14.16 -0.17 -5.25
C GLU A 72 13.55 0.85 -6.22
N ASP A 73 14.34 1.87 -6.53
CA ASP A 73 14.04 2.85 -7.57
C ASP A 73 15.20 2.86 -8.58
N ASN A 74 14.88 2.83 -9.87
CA ASN A 74 15.88 2.82 -10.95
C ASN A 74 15.92 4.11 -11.79
N GLY A 75 15.28 5.18 -11.31
CA GLY A 75 15.13 6.47 -11.98
C GLY A 75 13.98 6.54 -12.98
N THR A 76 13.25 5.45 -13.20
CA THR A 76 12.06 5.42 -14.07
C THR A 76 10.88 4.66 -13.46
N HIS A 77 11.17 3.73 -12.56
CA HIS A 77 10.19 2.89 -11.90
C HIS A 77 10.59 2.69 -10.45
N THR A 78 9.57 2.70 -9.59
CA THR A 78 9.66 2.28 -8.20
C THR A 78 9.05 0.90 -8.07
N ARG A 79 9.78 -0.02 -7.45
CA ARG A 79 9.31 -1.35 -7.06
C ARG A 79 9.33 -1.44 -5.54
N LEU A 80 8.22 -1.88 -4.95
CA LEU A 80 8.08 -2.08 -3.51
C LEU A 80 7.52 -3.46 -3.22
N TRP A 81 7.93 -4.04 -2.11
CA TRP A 81 7.39 -5.31 -1.61
C TRP A 81 7.31 -5.33 -0.09
N TRP A 82 6.35 -6.09 0.42
CA TRP A 82 6.12 -6.30 1.85
C TRP A 82 5.24 -7.53 2.07
N ARG A 83 5.25 -8.04 3.30
CA ARG A 83 4.33 -9.07 3.78
C ARG A 83 3.35 -8.48 4.78
N ARG A 84 2.18 -9.11 4.87
CA ARG A 84 1.26 -8.89 5.98
C ARG A 84 0.44 -10.15 6.29
N PRO A 85 -0.11 -10.27 7.51
CA PRO A 85 -1.07 -11.33 7.84
C PRO A 85 -2.32 -11.25 6.95
N LEU A 86 -2.90 -12.40 6.60
CA LEU A 86 -4.21 -12.46 5.92
C LEU A 86 -5.33 -11.90 6.78
N ARG A 87 -5.18 -11.94 8.11
CA ARG A 87 -6.11 -11.40 9.08
C ARG A 87 -5.34 -10.84 10.26
N THR A 88 -5.73 -9.65 10.68
CA THR A 88 -5.32 -9.07 11.95
C THR A 88 -6.59 -8.97 12.84
N CYS A 89 -6.42 -8.58 14.11
CA CYS A 89 -7.53 -8.35 15.02
C CYS A 89 -7.95 -6.87 15.07
N HIS A 90 -7.48 -6.05 14.12
CA HIS A 90 -7.67 -4.60 14.13
C HIS A 90 -8.87 -4.17 13.28
N GLN A 91 -9.55 -3.10 13.70
CA GLN A 91 -10.77 -2.61 13.00
C GLN A 91 -10.47 -1.91 11.67
N GLN A 92 -9.23 -1.46 11.49
CA GLN A 92 -8.76 -0.72 10.32
C GLN A 92 -8.18 -1.66 9.25
N ASP A 93 -8.03 -2.95 9.55
CA ASP A 93 -7.53 -3.95 8.62
C ASP A 93 -8.65 -4.70 7.87
N VAL A 94 -8.45 -4.86 6.56
CA VAL A 94 -9.32 -5.64 5.70
C VAL A 94 -8.76 -7.04 5.54
N ALA A 95 -9.32 -7.97 6.31
CA ALA A 95 -8.96 -9.38 6.23
C ALA A 95 -9.17 -9.99 4.83
N ILE A 96 -8.10 -10.56 4.28
CA ILE A 96 -8.08 -11.34 3.04
C ILE A 96 -8.63 -12.74 3.36
N ARG A 97 -9.70 -13.11 2.66
CA ARG A 97 -10.42 -14.38 2.87
C ARG A 97 -10.47 -15.17 1.57
N ARG A 98 -10.73 -16.47 1.66
CA ARG A 98 -11.06 -17.27 0.47
C ARG A 98 -12.23 -16.64 -0.27
N GLY A 99 -12.10 -16.53 -1.59
CA GLY A 99 -13.08 -15.87 -2.46
C GLY A 99 -12.45 -14.69 -3.19
N THR A 100 -13.30 -13.77 -3.64
CA THR A 100 -12.87 -12.57 -4.35
C THR A 100 -12.30 -11.54 -3.38
N THR A 101 -11.07 -11.09 -3.65
CA THR A 101 -10.45 -9.94 -2.99
C THR A 101 -10.33 -8.82 -4.00
N ARG A 102 -10.81 -7.63 -3.64
CA ARG A 102 -10.65 -6.45 -4.50
C ARG A 102 -9.39 -5.73 -4.09
N VAL A 103 -8.55 -5.44 -5.08
CA VAL A 103 -7.29 -4.74 -4.89
C VAL A 103 -7.38 -3.41 -5.61
N ILE A 104 -6.95 -2.35 -4.94
CA ILE A 104 -6.78 -1.02 -5.52
C ILE A 104 -5.29 -0.67 -5.55
N TRP A 105 -4.90 0.17 -6.50
CA TRP A 105 -3.54 0.67 -6.61
C TRP A 105 -3.56 2.14 -7.00
N ALA A 106 -2.50 2.85 -6.64
CA ALA A 106 -2.27 4.23 -7.03
C ALA A 106 -0.77 4.54 -7.05
N TYR A 107 -0.36 5.53 -7.82
CA TYR A 107 0.99 6.10 -7.73
C TYR A 107 0.98 7.60 -8.03
N GLY A 108 1.99 8.31 -7.55
CA GLY A 108 2.22 9.73 -7.83
C GLY A 108 3.69 10.02 -8.10
N SER A 109 3.97 11.12 -8.81
CA SER A 109 5.33 11.51 -9.24
C SER A 109 6.22 12.02 -8.11
N ASP A 110 5.62 12.55 -7.04
CA ASP A 110 6.34 13.28 -6.01
C ASP A 110 6.51 12.44 -4.74
N GLU A 111 7.74 12.29 -4.25
CA GLU A 111 7.97 11.70 -2.92
C GLU A 111 7.26 12.52 -1.82
N PRO A 112 6.65 11.87 -0.82
CA PRO A 112 6.08 12.56 0.33
C PRO A 112 7.14 13.38 1.08
N SER A 113 6.86 14.67 1.29
CA SER A 113 7.74 15.56 2.08
C SER A 113 7.18 15.85 3.47
N PRO A 114 8.00 16.28 4.45
CA PRO A 114 7.50 16.61 5.79
C PRO A 114 6.44 17.72 5.82
N SER A 115 6.47 18.65 4.86
CA SER A 115 5.55 19.80 4.81
C SER A 115 4.23 19.50 4.09
N MET A 116 4.27 18.65 3.06
CA MET A 116 3.11 18.36 2.21
C MET A 116 2.49 17.00 2.54
N GLY A 117 3.31 16.06 3.01
CA GLY A 117 2.95 14.64 3.18
C GLY A 117 2.61 13.97 1.86
N LEU A 118 1.93 12.83 1.96
CA LEU A 118 1.42 12.09 0.80
C LEU A 118 0.46 12.97 -0.02
N GLN A 119 0.80 13.21 -1.29
CA GLN A 119 -0.03 13.95 -2.23
C GLN A 119 -1.06 13.05 -2.90
N LYS A 120 -2.04 13.66 -3.58
CA LYS A 120 -3.00 12.94 -4.40
C LYS A 120 -2.27 12.21 -5.53
N HIS A 121 -2.72 11.00 -5.85
CA HIS A 121 -2.17 10.18 -6.92
C HIS A 121 -2.37 10.82 -8.31
N ASP A 122 -1.45 10.54 -9.22
CA ASP A 122 -1.59 10.89 -10.64
C ASP A 122 -2.43 9.84 -11.35
N GLU A 123 -2.17 8.57 -11.06
CA GLU A 123 -2.84 7.43 -11.66
C GLU A 123 -3.34 6.46 -10.59
N ARG A 124 -4.49 5.84 -10.86
CA ARG A 124 -5.11 4.86 -9.96
C ARG A 124 -5.90 3.79 -10.73
N GLY A 125 -6.14 2.66 -10.07
CA GLY A 125 -7.03 1.63 -10.61
C GLY A 125 -7.46 0.60 -9.57
N GLY A 126 -8.24 -0.38 -10.03
CA GLY A 126 -8.70 -1.48 -9.20
C GLY A 126 -8.96 -2.74 -9.99
N ARG A 127 -8.89 -3.90 -9.31
CA ARG A 127 -9.13 -5.23 -9.88
C ARG A 127 -9.83 -6.13 -8.84
N SER A 128 -10.53 -7.16 -9.32
CA SER A 128 -11.20 -8.19 -8.50
C SER A 128 -10.87 -9.58 -9.03
#